data_AF-A0A1B7NX39-F1
#
_entry.id   AF-A0A1B7NX39-F1
#
_cell.length_a   1.000
_cell.length_b   1.000
_cell.length_c   1.000
_cell.angle_alpha   90.00
_cell.angle_beta   90.00
_cell.angle_gamma   90.00
#
_symmetry.space_group_name_H-M   'P 1'
#
loop_
_entity.id
_entity.type
_entity.pdbx_description
1 polymer ?
#
loop_
_entity_poly.entity_id
_entity_poly.type
_entity_poly.pdbx_seq_one_letter_code
_entity_poly.pdbx_strand_id
1 'polypeptide(L)'
;MDAKEFQQSEYFDNILVSTIRFLDSLPTKTVNEKSQFMKGLGRVLPEFPASVLERKVLGALLDESKDKELLPLILSNVFKIIKIIPSGPRVVPEKVLPHVKSVFLPASTKGSTQERDGNKDASLMVVLENMDLIAKNCSGRDFKEDVLPLVRLGLESTTHSLVDASLRCLPVMLPVLDFSTVKDDVFPPIASVFSRTSSLAIKIRGLEAFVILCGGTIKEDPSTLESDFPGVSSKPQQTKSGSTSILDKYTVQDKIVPLLKAIKTKEPAVMMAALNVFRHVGQIAGH
;
A
#
# COMPACT_ATOMS: atom_id res chain seq x y z
N MET A 1 51.42 12.78 8.99
CA MET A 1 50.11 12.44 8.40
C MET A 1 50.31 11.30 7.41
N ASP A 2 50.41 10.10 7.97
CA ASP A 2 50.23 8.86 7.20
C ASP A 2 48.73 8.68 6.88
N ALA A 3 48.39 7.95 5.82
CA ALA A 3 47.01 7.68 5.40
C ALA A 3 46.16 7.09 6.54
N LYS A 4 46.77 6.33 7.47
CA LYS A 4 46.11 5.83 8.68
C LYS A 4 45.74 6.93 9.68
N GLU A 5 46.61 7.90 9.91
CA GLU A 5 46.34 9.03 10.82
C GLU A 5 45.26 9.95 10.25
N PHE A 6 45.23 10.13 8.91
CA PHE A 6 44.17 10.90 8.24
C PHE A 6 42.79 10.25 8.39
N GLN A 7 42.71 8.92 8.24
CA GLN A 7 41.47 8.15 8.41
C GLN A 7 40.95 8.10 9.87
N GLN A 8 41.84 8.32 10.84
CA GLN A 8 41.55 8.36 12.28
C GLN A 8 41.31 9.79 12.80
N SER A 9 41.35 10.80 11.94
CA SER A 9 41.02 12.17 12.35
C SER A 9 39.54 12.31 12.75
N GLU A 10 39.24 13.25 13.66
CA GLU A 10 37.87 13.57 14.12
C GLU A 10 36.89 13.85 12.97
N TYR A 11 37.42 14.24 11.80
CA TYR A 11 36.66 14.43 10.57
C TYR A 11 35.90 13.16 10.12
N PHE A 12 36.41 11.96 10.47
CA PHE A 12 35.81 10.66 10.14
C PHE A 12 35.11 9.99 11.31
N ASP A 13 35.04 10.64 12.48
CA ASP A 13 34.26 10.20 13.64
C ASP A 13 32.82 10.77 13.59
N ASN A 14 32.25 10.78 12.38
CA ASN A 14 30.91 11.25 12.10
C ASN A 14 29.98 10.04 11.94
N ILE A 15 28.77 10.12 12.54
CA ILE A 15 27.73 9.08 12.46
C ILE A 15 27.45 8.62 11.02
N LEU A 16 27.55 9.51 10.02
CA LEU A 16 27.36 9.18 8.61
C LEU A 16 28.45 8.24 8.08
N VAL A 17 29.71 8.51 8.42
CA VAL A 17 30.86 7.68 8.02
C VAL A 17 30.77 6.33 8.70
N SER A 18 30.46 6.30 9.99
CA SER A 18 30.25 5.06 10.76
C SER A 18 29.08 4.24 10.20
N THR A 19 28.01 4.89 9.78
CA THR A 19 26.86 4.22 9.14
C THR A 19 27.25 3.59 7.80
N ILE A 20 27.99 4.30 6.94
CA ILE A 20 28.47 3.73 5.66
C ILE A 20 29.44 2.57 5.90
N ARG A 21 30.38 2.69 6.85
CA ARG A 21 31.29 1.59 7.22
C ARG A 21 30.52 0.36 7.74
N PHE A 22 29.44 0.58 8.50
CA PHE A 22 28.58 -0.51 8.96
C PHE A 22 27.83 -1.15 7.78
N LEU A 23 27.31 -0.37 6.84
CA LEU A 23 26.68 -0.88 5.61
C LEU A 23 27.66 -1.72 4.77
N ASP A 24 28.92 -1.29 4.63
CA ASP A 24 29.93 -2.02 3.86
C ASP A 24 30.33 -3.36 4.54
N SER A 25 30.20 -3.46 5.87
CA SER A 25 30.49 -4.68 6.65
C SER A 25 29.24 -5.49 7.01
N LEU A 26 28.06 -5.08 6.52
CA LEU A 26 26.76 -5.65 6.87
C LEU A 26 26.69 -7.17 6.64
N PRO A 27 27.20 -7.74 5.54
CA PRO A 27 27.15 -9.19 5.31
C PRO A 27 27.85 -10.03 6.39
N THR A 28 28.83 -9.45 7.09
CA THR A 28 29.60 -10.12 8.15
C THR A 28 28.98 -9.99 9.55
N LYS A 29 27.92 -9.19 9.69
CA LYS A 29 27.27 -8.93 10.98
C LYS A 29 26.28 -10.02 11.36
N THR A 30 26.04 -10.14 12.67
CA THR A 30 25.00 -11.02 13.20
C THR A 30 23.60 -10.47 12.91
N VAL A 31 22.59 -11.35 12.87
CA VAL A 31 21.19 -10.95 12.62
C VAL A 31 20.69 -9.90 13.63
N ASN A 32 21.09 -10.02 14.91
CA ASN A 32 20.74 -9.05 15.94
C ASN A 32 21.36 -7.67 15.68
N GLU A 33 22.65 -7.60 15.35
CA GLU A 33 23.31 -6.35 14.98
C GLU A 33 22.64 -5.71 13.77
N LYS A 34 22.33 -6.51 12.74
CA LYS A 34 21.61 -6.04 11.55
C LYS A 34 20.23 -5.49 11.92
N SER A 35 19.45 -6.20 12.74
CA SER A 35 18.11 -5.77 13.17
C SER A 35 18.15 -4.45 13.96
N GLN A 36 19.09 -4.33 14.90
CA GLN A 36 19.29 -3.09 15.67
C GLN A 36 19.72 -1.94 14.76
N PHE A 37 20.66 -2.18 13.84
CA PHE A 37 21.09 -1.21 12.87
C PHE A 37 19.93 -0.73 11.99
N MET A 38 19.12 -1.64 11.42
CA MET A 38 17.99 -1.26 10.57
C MET A 38 16.94 -0.43 11.32
N LYS A 39 16.70 -0.70 12.62
CA LYS A 39 15.82 0.12 13.46
C LYS A 39 16.37 1.53 13.69
N GLY A 40 17.70 1.66 13.85
CA GLY A 40 18.38 2.93 14.05
C GLY A 40 18.55 3.76 12.76
N LEU A 41 18.79 3.09 11.62
CA LEU A 41 19.14 3.70 10.34
C LEU A 41 18.15 4.79 9.93
N GLY A 42 16.85 4.55 10.12
CA GLY A 42 15.80 5.49 9.74
C GLY A 42 15.93 6.90 10.37
N ARG A 43 16.63 7.04 11.50
CA ARG A 43 16.88 8.33 12.15
C ARG A 43 18.02 9.11 11.50
N VAL A 44 18.98 8.41 10.91
CA VAL A 44 20.19 8.97 10.30
C VAL A 44 19.96 9.30 8.81
N LEU A 45 18.97 8.67 8.15
CA LEU A 45 18.68 8.88 6.73
C LEU A 45 18.56 10.37 6.31
N PRO A 46 17.88 11.26 7.06
CA PRO A 46 17.73 12.67 6.65
C PRO A 46 19.04 13.46 6.63
N GLU A 47 20.08 13.00 7.33
CA GLU A 47 21.37 13.66 7.41
C GLU A 47 22.27 13.33 6.20
N PHE A 48 21.93 12.31 5.42
CA PHE A 48 22.68 11.95 4.22
C PHE A 48 22.29 12.81 3.02
N PRO A 49 23.26 13.20 2.17
CA PRO A 49 22.96 13.73 0.85
C PRO A 49 22.17 12.71 0.00
N ALA A 50 21.20 13.18 -0.77
CA ALA A 50 20.34 12.32 -1.60
C ALA A 50 21.13 11.40 -2.56
N SER A 51 22.27 11.88 -3.09
CA SER A 51 23.15 11.09 -3.95
C SER A 51 23.78 9.88 -3.25
N VAL A 52 24.10 10.02 -1.96
CA VAL A 52 24.65 8.93 -1.13
C VAL A 52 23.55 7.93 -0.78
N LEU A 53 22.35 8.44 -0.44
CA LEU A 53 21.19 7.60 -0.19
C LEU A 53 20.86 6.71 -1.40
N GLU A 54 20.78 7.29 -2.60
CA GLU A 54 20.45 6.54 -3.82
C GLU A 54 21.55 5.55 -4.23
N ARG A 55 22.82 5.98 -4.23
CA ARG A 55 23.91 5.18 -4.81
C ARG A 55 24.49 4.13 -3.86
N LYS A 56 24.59 4.46 -2.56
CA LYS A 56 25.20 3.58 -1.56
C LYS A 56 24.15 2.90 -0.69
N VAL A 57 23.34 3.69 0.01
CA VAL A 57 22.46 3.14 1.06
C VAL A 57 21.36 2.28 0.47
N LEU A 58 20.64 2.78 -0.55
CA LEU A 58 19.55 2.05 -1.19
C LEU A 58 20.04 0.74 -1.83
N GLY A 59 21.17 0.78 -2.54
CA GLY A 59 21.78 -0.41 -3.15
C GLY A 59 22.08 -1.49 -2.10
N ALA A 60 22.80 -1.11 -1.02
CA ALA A 60 23.14 -2.03 0.06
C ALA A 60 21.91 -2.64 0.75
N LEU A 61 20.85 -1.85 0.94
CA LEU A 61 19.59 -2.34 1.51
C LEU A 61 18.88 -3.34 0.58
N LEU A 62 18.83 -3.06 -0.72
CA LEU A 62 18.20 -3.98 -1.68
C LEU A 62 18.99 -5.28 -1.80
N ASP A 63 20.33 -5.23 -1.76
CA ASP A 63 21.16 -6.44 -1.80
C ASP A 63 20.95 -7.35 -0.58
N GLU A 64 20.74 -6.75 0.60
CA GLU A 64 20.53 -7.47 1.87
C GLU A 64 19.10 -8.03 2.05
N SER A 65 18.14 -7.62 1.21
CA SER A 65 16.73 -8.05 1.29
C SER A 65 16.49 -9.56 1.13
N LYS A 66 17.52 -10.34 0.82
CA LYS A 66 17.51 -11.81 0.81
C LYS A 66 17.24 -12.38 2.21
N ASP A 67 17.60 -11.63 3.25
CA ASP A 67 17.30 -12.00 4.64
C ASP A 67 15.81 -11.72 4.95
N LYS A 68 15.03 -12.81 5.04
CA LYS A 68 13.59 -12.76 5.29
C LYS A 68 13.23 -12.13 6.64
N GLU A 69 14.08 -12.24 7.65
CA GLU A 69 13.80 -11.70 8.99
C GLU A 69 13.95 -10.18 9.02
N LEU A 70 14.87 -9.65 8.22
CA LEU A 70 15.16 -8.23 8.13
C LEU A 70 14.29 -7.51 7.10
N LEU A 71 13.69 -8.25 6.18
CA LEU A 71 12.95 -7.70 5.04
C LEU A 71 11.93 -6.60 5.41
N PRO A 72 11.08 -6.71 6.46
CA PRO A 72 10.17 -5.62 6.83
C PRO A 72 10.91 -4.32 7.22
N LEU A 73 12.02 -4.45 7.95
CA LEU A 73 12.83 -3.31 8.39
C LEU A 73 13.60 -2.69 7.21
N ILE A 74 14.11 -3.52 6.31
CA ILE A 74 14.77 -3.10 5.07
C ILE A 74 13.79 -2.30 4.22
N LEU A 75 12.61 -2.84 3.92
CA LEU A 75 11.59 -2.16 3.13
C LEU A 75 11.12 -0.86 3.79
N SER A 76 10.97 -0.84 5.12
CA SER A 76 10.65 0.39 5.87
C SER A 76 11.69 1.48 5.63
N ASN A 77 12.98 1.15 5.66
CA ASN A 77 14.04 2.10 5.37
C ASN A 77 14.12 2.49 3.88
N VAL A 78 13.88 1.55 2.96
CA VAL A 78 13.79 1.83 1.51
C VAL A 78 12.71 2.88 1.23
N PHE A 79 11.50 2.73 1.79
CA PHE A 79 10.45 3.73 1.61
C PHE A 79 10.75 5.07 2.27
N LYS A 80 11.48 5.10 3.39
CA LYS A 80 11.99 6.36 3.96
C LYS A 80 12.99 7.05 3.03
N ILE A 81 13.88 6.29 2.39
CA ILE A 81 14.82 6.83 1.39
C ILE A 81 14.06 7.42 0.20
N ILE A 82 13.06 6.70 -0.32
CA ILE A 82 12.24 7.17 -1.45
C ILE A 82 11.54 8.50 -1.14
N LYS A 83 11.14 8.74 0.12
CA LYS A 83 10.56 10.03 0.55
C LYS A 83 11.56 11.20 0.52
N ILE A 84 12.86 10.92 0.60
CA ILE A 84 13.92 11.94 0.69
C ILE A 84 14.52 12.23 -0.69
N ILE A 85 14.70 11.21 -1.53
CA ILE A 85 15.38 11.36 -2.82
C ILE A 85 14.46 12.01 -3.87
N PRO A 86 14.92 13.04 -4.62
CA PRO A 86 14.12 13.65 -5.68
C PRO A 86 13.99 12.74 -6.91
N SER A 87 14.88 11.75 -7.05
CA SER A 87 14.90 10.77 -8.14
C SER A 87 13.91 9.62 -7.96
N GLY A 88 13.03 9.67 -6.93
CA GLY A 88 12.00 8.68 -6.63
C GLY A 88 11.21 8.19 -7.85
N PRO A 89 10.66 9.06 -8.71
CA PRO A 89 9.86 8.65 -9.87
C PRO A 89 10.60 7.80 -10.90
N ARG A 90 11.94 7.86 -10.91
CA ARG A 90 12.79 7.05 -11.77
C ARG A 90 13.26 5.78 -11.05
N VAL A 91 13.73 5.94 -9.81
CA VAL A 91 14.33 4.84 -9.03
C VAL A 91 13.29 3.81 -8.62
N VAL A 92 12.05 4.22 -8.34
CA VAL A 92 11.00 3.31 -7.88
C VAL A 92 10.62 2.29 -8.97
N PRO A 93 10.25 2.69 -10.20
CA PRO A 93 9.95 1.73 -11.27
C PRO A 93 11.17 0.95 -11.75
N GLU A 94 12.36 1.58 -11.86
CA GLU A 94 13.53 0.93 -12.45
C GLU A 94 14.21 -0.09 -11.52
N LYS A 95 14.16 0.13 -10.20
CA LYS A 95 14.93 -0.67 -9.23
C LYS A 95 14.07 -1.25 -8.12
N VAL A 96 13.25 -0.42 -7.47
CA VAL A 96 12.58 -0.83 -6.24
C VAL A 96 11.45 -1.81 -6.52
N LEU A 97 10.53 -1.49 -7.44
CA LEU A 97 9.38 -2.33 -7.73
C LEU A 97 9.75 -3.70 -8.32
N PRO A 98 10.63 -3.81 -9.33
CA PRO A 98 11.06 -5.11 -9.85
C PRO A 98 11.66 -5.98 -8.75
N HIS A 99 12.45 -5.36 -7.87
CA HIS A 99 13.08 -6.04 -6.74
C HIS A 99 12.04 -6.53 -5.72
N VAL A 100 11.15 -5.64 -5.26
CA VAL A 100 10.05 -5.97 -4.33
C VAL A 100 9.19 -7.10 -4.91
N LYS A 101 8.79 -7.00 -6.18
CA LYS A 101 8.03 -8.04 -6.87
C LYS A 101 8.78 -9.38 -6.89
N SER A 102 10.07 -9.39 -7.18
CA SER A 102 10.86 -10.63 -7.18
C SER A 102 10.92 -11.31 -5.81
N VAL A 103 10.91 -10.53 -4.73
CA VAL A 103 10.94 -11.03 -3.34
C VAL A 103 9.61 -11.68 -2.96
N PHE A 104 8.48 -11.09 -3.36
CA PHE A 104 7.15 -11.61 -3.03
C PHE A 104 6.62 -12.65 -4.02
N LEU A 105 6.99 -12.53 -5.30
CA LEU A 105 6.49 -13.33 -6.42
C LEU A 105 7.67 -13.89 -7.24
N PRO A 106 8.47 -14.81 -6.69
CA PRO A 106 9.55 -15.43 -7.44
C PRO A 106 9.00 -16.21 -8.65
N ALA A 107 9.66 -16.05 -9.80
CA ALA A 107 9.21 -16.53 -11.12
C ALA A 107 8.97 -18.05 -11.25
N SER A 108 9.36 -18.84 -10.25
CA SER A 108 9.42 -20.31 -10.29
C SER A 108 8.31 -21.04 -9.52
N THR A 109 7.37 -20.35 -8.87
CA THR A 109 6.38 -21.06 -8.02
C THR A 109 5.09 -21.42 -8.77
N LYS A 110 5.20 -22.29 -9.78
CA LYS A 110 4.08 -23.17 -10.15
C LYS A 110 4.10 -24.38 -9.21
N GLY A 111 3.36 -24.31 -8.11
CA GLY A 111 2.91 -25.52 -7.40
C GLY A 111 3.58 -25.92 -6.09
N SER A 112 4.35 -25.06 -5.40
CA SER A 112 4.68 -25.33 -3.98
C SER A 112 3.84 -24.44 -3.08
N THR A 113 3.09 -25.06 -2.18
CA THR A 113 2.47 -24.45 -1.00
C THR A 113 3.38 -23.34 -0.47
N GLN A 114 3.01 -22.08 -0.69
CA GLN A 114 3.76 -20.96 -0.13
C GLN A 114 3.72 -21.15 1.39
N GLU A 115 4.84 -21.55 2.00
CA GLU A 115 5.06 -21.31 3.41
C GLU A 115 5.01 -19.78 3.59
N ARG A 116 3.82 -19.29 3.95
CA ARG A 116 3.57 -17.90 4.32
C ARG A 116 4.21 -17.69 5.68
N ASP A 117 5.47 -17.29 5.62
CA ASP A 117 6.24 -16.83 6.77
C ASP A 117 5.59 -15.55 7.32
N GLY A 118 5.36 -15.44 8.64
CA GLY A 118 4.81 -14.22 9.25
C GLY A 118 5.62 -12.94 8.91
N ASN A 119 6.92 -13.11 8.62
CA ASN A 119 7.78 -12.03 8.15
C ASN A 119 7.45 -11.55 6.73
N LYS A 120 6.99 -12.44 5.84
CA LYS A 120 6.50 -12.04 4.50
C LYS A 120 5.22 -11.23 4.63
N ASP A 121 4.30 -11.64 5.50
CA ASP A 121 3.07 -10.89 5.77
C ASP A 121 3.39 -9.48 6.32
N ALA A 122 4.30 -9.38 7.28
CA ALA A 122 4.77 -8.09 7.81
C ALA A 122 5.46 -7.24 6.72
N SER A 123 6.25 -7.86 5.86
CA SER A 123 6.92 -7.16 4.75
C SER A 123 5.91 -6.62 3.74
N LEU A 124 4.90 -7.42 3.39
CA LEU A 124 3.83 -7.00 2.48
C LEU A 124 3.01 -5.85 3.09
N MET A 125 2.75 -5.91 4.39
CA MET A 125 2.07 -4.83 5.12
C MET A 125 2.82 -3.50 4.98
N VAL A 126 4.14 -3.49 5.12
CA VAL A 126 4.98 -2.28 4.92
C VAL A 126 4.82 -1.71 3.50
N VAL A 127 4.72 -2.57 2.48
CA VAL A 127 4.48 -2.13 1.08
C VAL A 127 3.10 -1.50 0.94
N LEU A 128 2.06 -2.14 1.46
CA LEU A 128 0.67 -1.66 1.38
C LEU A 128 0.49 -0.33 2.13
N GLU A 129 1.13 -0.17 3.28
CA GLU A 129 1.10 1.08 4.07
C GLU A 129 1.81 2.25 3.38
N ASN A 130 2.71 1.98 2.43
CA ASN A 130 3.39 3.01 1.64
C ASN A 130 2.82 3.15 0.22
N MET A 131 1.61 2.65 -0.04
CA MET A 131 0.97 2.70 -1.35
C MET A 131 0.85 4.12 -1.92
N ASP A 132 0.54 5.13 -1.09
CA ASP A 132 0.51 6.55 -1.51
C ASP A 132 1.84 7.03 -2.10
N LEU A 133 2.95 6.58 -1.53
CA LEU A 133 4.27 6.93 -2.03
C LEU A 133 4.55 6.23 -3.35
N ILE A 134 4.18 4.95 -3.47
CA ILE A 134 4.34 4.17 -4.69
C ILE A 134 3.52 4.80 -5.83
N ALA A 135 2.24 5.07 -5.59
CA ALA A 135 1.33 5.67 -6.58
C ALA A 135 1.83 7.03 -7.10
N LYS A 136 2.43 7.87 -6.25
CA LYS A 136 3.01 9.17 -6.64
C LYS A 136 4.28 9.04 -7.51
N ASN A 137 4.96 7.90 -7.46
CA ASN A 137 6.24 7.67 -8.13
C ASN A 137 6.15 6.69 -9.30
N CYS A 138 4.94 6.26 -9.69
CA CYS A 138 4.75 5.24 -10.74
C CYS A 138 3.80 5.74 -11.83
N SER A 139 4.01 5.25 -13.07
CA SER A 139 3.01 5.38 -14.13
C SER A 139 1.91 4.34 -13.96
N GLY A 140 0.76 4.53 -14.63
CA GLY A 140 -0.32 3.53 -14.65
C GLY A 140 0.13 2.16 -15.18
N ARG A 141 1.09 2.14 -16.12
CA ARG A 141 1.66 0.91 -16.65
C ARG A 141 2.48 0.17 -15.59
N ASP A 142 3.43 0.85 -14.96
CA ASP A 142 4.30 0.24 -13.94
C ASP A 142 3.46 -0.20 -12.74
N PHE A 143 2.45 0.59 -12.38
CA PHE A 143 1.51 0.24 -11.32
C PHE A 143 0.74 -1.04 -11.64
N LYS A 144 0.23 -1.17 -12.87
CA LYS A 144 -0.47 -2.37 -13.33
C LYS A 144 0.45 -3.59 -13.33
N GLU A 145 1.64 -3.48 -13.91
CA GLU A 145 2.54 -4.61 -14.10
C GLU A 145 3.21 -5.06 -12.79
N ASP A 146 3.60 -4.13 -11.92
CA ASP A 146 4.45 -4.44 -10.76
C ASP A 146 3.77 -4.27 -9.40
N VAL A 147 2.79 -3.38 -9.27
CA VAL A 147 2.15 -3.08 -7.96
C VAL A 147 0.86 -3.89 -7.76
N LEU A 148 0.00 -4.00 -8.77
CA LEU A 148 -1.25 -4.75 -8.66
C LEU A 148 -1.08 -6.23 -8.24
N PRO A 149 -0.05 -6.97 -8.72
CA PRO A 149 0.20 -8.33 -8.24
C PRO A 149 0.44 -8.41 -6.72
N LEU A 150 1.06 -7.37 -6.12
CA LEU A 150 1.30 -7.29 -4.68
C LEU A 150 0.02 -7.01 -3.90
N VAL A 151 -0.84 -6.12 -4.41
CA VAL A 151 -2.17 -5.89 -3.83
C VAL A 151 -3.01 -7.16 -3.89
N ARG A 152 -2.99 -7.87 -5.03
CA ARG A 152 -3.71 -9.14 -5.18
C ARG A 152 -3.24 -10.18 -4.18
N LEU A 153 -1.93 -10.28 -3.95
CA LEU A 153 -1.36 -11.16 -2.94
C LEU A 153 -1.92 -10.86 -1.53
N GLY A 154 -2.11 -9.58 -1.19
CA GLY A 154 -2.70 -9.15 0.08
C GLY A 154 -4.21 -9.43 0.17
N LEU A 155 -4.97 -9.22 -0.92
CA LEU A 155 -6.40 -9.56 -1.00
C LEU A 155 -6.65 -11.07 -0.85
N GLU A 156 -5.77 -11.89 -1.39
CA GLU A 156 -5.83 -13.36 -1.27
C GLU A 156 -5.23 -13.89 0.04
N SER A 157 -4.87 -12.99 0.98
CA SER A 157 -4.36 -13.39 2.29
C SER A 157 -5.46 -13.95 3.20
N THR A 158 -5.09 -14.91 4.05
CA THR A 158 -5.91 -15.38 5.17
C THR A 158 -5.84 -14.43 6.36
N THR A 159 -4.82 -13.57 6.39
CA THR A 159 -4.58 -12.59 7.44
C THR A 159 -5.49 -11.37 7.22
N HIS A 160 -6.48 -11.18 8.08
CA HIS A 160 -7.49 -10.12 7.90
C HIS A 160 -6.88 -8.71 7.81
N SER A 161 -5.82 -8.40 8.56
CA SER A 161 -5.17 -7.08 8.49
C SER A 161 -4.55 -6.79 7.12
N LEU A 162 -4.02 -7.79 6.42
CA LEU A 162 -3.51 -7.64 5.05
C LEU A 162 -4.63 -7.41 4.05
N VAL A 163 -5.73 -8.13 4.19
CA VAL A 163 -6.91 -7.95 3.33
C VAL A 163 -7.48 -6.54 3.52
N ASP A 164 -7.63 -6.09 4.77
CA ASP A 164 -8.08 -4.73 5.10
C ASP A 164 -7.14 -3.67 4.51
N ALA A 165 -5.82 -3.80 4.71
CA ALA A 165 -4.84 -2.87 4.14
C ALA A 165 -4.88 -2.84 2.60
N SER A 166 -5.07 -3.98 1.96
CA SER A 166 -5.18 -4.08 0.49
C SER A 166 -6.44 -3.40 -0.04
N LEU A 167 -7.57 -3.53 0.65
CA LEU A 167 -8.81 -2.82 0.30
C LEU A 167 -8.67 -1.31 0.49
N ARG A 168 -7.94 -0.86 1.52
CA ARG A 168 -7.65 0.58 1.75
C ARG A 168 -6.75 1.22 0.69
N CYS A 169 -6.02 0.42 -0.09
CA CYS A 169 -5.23 0.93 -1.21
C CYS A 169 -6.11 1.43 -2.38
N LEU A 170 -7.40 1.07 -2.40
CA LEU A 170 -8.28 1.33 -3.54
C LEU A 170 -8.39 2.82 -3.92
N PRO A 171 -8.66 3.76 -3.00
CA PRO A 171 -8.73 5.20 -3.34
C PRO A 171 -7.44 5.75 -3.93
N VAL A 172 -6.30 5.17 -3.54
CA VAL A 172 -4.96 5.61 -3.95
C VAL A 172 -4.61 5.11 -5.35
N MET A 173 -5.03 3.88 -5.70
CA MET A 173 -4.74 3.30 -7.02
C MET A 173 -5.67 3.80 -8.13
N LEU A 174 -6.92 4.14 -7.81
CA LEU A 174 -7.92 4.50 -8.82
C LEU A 174 -7.51 5.68 -9.72
N PRO A 175 -6.89 6.76 -9.22
CA PRO A 175 -6.42 7.85 -10.07
C PRO A 175 -5.29 7.46 -11.03
N VAL A 176 -4.58 6.37 -10.76
CA VAL A 176 -3.40 5.91 -11.53
C VAL A 176 -3.78 4.85 -12.57
N LEU A 177 -4.95 4.23 -12.43
CA LEU A 177 -5.41 3.12 -13.26
C LEU A 177 -6.45 3.56 -14.29
N ASP A 178 -6.46 2.88 -15.43
CA ASP A 178 -7.50 3.05 -16.45
C ASP A 178 -8.74 2.18 -16.15
N PHE A 179 -9.83 2.52 -16.81
CA PHE A 179 -11.12 1.85 -16.63
C PHE A 179 -11.03 0.32 -16.82
N SER A 180 -10.37 -0.14 -17.88
CA SER A 180 -10.26 -1.59 -18.16
C SER A 180 -9.51 -2.30 -17.04
N THR A 181 -8.40 -1.75 -16.55
CA THR A 181 -7.67 -2.37 -15.43
C THR A 181 -8.51 -2.40 -14.16
N VAL A 182 -9.28 -1.35 -13.86
CA VAL A 182 -10.17 -1.37 -12.69
C VAL A 182 -11.25 -2.44 -12.82
N LYS A 183 -11.88 -2.54 -14.00
CA LYS A 183 -12.96 -3.49 -14.26
C LYS A 183 -12.47 -4.95 -14.29
N ASP A 184 -11.36 -5.20 -14.97
CA ASP A 184 -10.91 -6.55 -15.31
C ASP A 184 -9.90 -7.11 -14.30
N ASP A 185 -9.08 -6.26 -13.67
CA ASP A 185 -7.97 -6.70 -12.81
C ASP A 185 -8.16 -6.36 -11.31
N VAL A 186 -8.90 -5.30 -10.98
CA VAL A 186 -9.09 -4.82 -9.58
C VAL A 186 -10.43 -5.29 -8.99
N PHE A 187 -11.53 -5.13 -9.73
CA PHE A 187 -12.85 -5.50 -9.24
C PHE A 187 -12.99 -7.01 -8.93
N PRO A 188 -12.55 -7.96 -9.79
CA PRO A 188 -12.80 -9.38 -9.53
C PRO A 188 -12.15 -9.92 -8.25
N PRO A 189 -10.89 -9.57 -7.91
CA PRO A 189 -10.30 -9.93 -6.61
C PRO A 189 -11.10 -9.40 -5.40
N ILE A 190 -11.56 -8.14 -5.44
CA ILE A 190 -12.36 -7.54 -4.36
C ILE A 190 -13.69 -8.29 -4.20
N ALA A 191 -14.37 -8.56 -5.32
CA ALA A 191 -15.59 -9.34 -5.33
C ALA A 191 -15.38 -10.74 -4.74
N SER A 192 -14.30 -11.43 -5.12
CA SER A 192 -13.98 -12.75 -4.59
C SER A 192 -13.72 -12.73 -3.08
N VAL A 193 -13.01 -11.73 -2.57
CA VAL A 193 -12.77 -11.56 -1.12
C VAL A 193 -14.09 -11.37 -0.39
N PHE A 194 -14.97 -10.51 -0.91
CA PHE A 194 -16.28 -10.25 -0.31
C PHE A 194 -17.16 -11.49 -0.27
N SER A 195 -17.17 -12.30 -1.34
CA SER A 195 -17.97 -13.54 -1.39
C SER A 195 -17.46 -14.63 -0.44
N ARG A 196 -16.14 -14.75 -0.26
CA ARG A 196 -15.53 -15.84 0.52
C ARG A 196 -15.38 -15.50 2.00
N THR A 197 -15.27 -14.22 2.36
CA THR A 197 -14.97 -13.82 3.74
C THR A 197 -16.11 -14.13 4.71
N SER A 198 -15.76 -14.64 5.89
CA SER A 198 -16.65 -14.77 7.04
C SER A 198 -16.53 -13.59 8.01
N SER A 199 -15.46 -12.78 7.90
CA SER A 199 -15.20 -11.66 8.79
C SER A 199 -16.13 -10.49 8.50
N LEU A 200 -16.87 -10.04 9.52
CA LEU A 200 -17.77 -8.89 9.41
C LEU A 200 -17.02 -7.61 9.04
N ALA A 201 -15.84 -7.37 9.63
CA ALA A 201 -15.03 -6.20 9.33
C ALA A 201 -14.62 -6.19 7.85
N ILE A 202 -14.16 -7.33 7.31
CA ILE A 202 -13.79 -7.42 5.89
C ILE A 202 -15.01 -7.28 4.97
N LYS A 203 -16.20 -7.75 5.38
CA LYS A 203 -17.44 -7.49 4.64
C LYS A 203 -17.75 -5.99 4.56
N ILE A 204 -17.67 -5.28 5.69
CA ILE A 204 -17.90 -3.82 5.72
C ILE A 204 -16.88 -3.13 4.80
N ARG A 205 -15.61 -3.51 4.87
CA ARG A 205 -14.55 -2.97 3.99
C ARG A 205 -14.77 -3.29 2.51
N GLY A 206 -15.23 -4.49 2.18
CA GLY A 206 -15.58 -4.83 0.79
C GLY A 206 -16.76 -4.02 0.26
N LEU A 207 -17.76 -3.73 1.11
CA LEU A 207 -18.89 -2.87 0.76
C LEU A 207 -18.44 -1.42 0.56
N GLU A 208 -17.57 -0.91 1.43
CA GLU A 208 -16.92 0.40 1.26
C GLU A 208 -16.14 0.47 -0.07
N ALA A 209 -15.41 -0.58 -0.42
CA ALA A 209 -14.73 -0.68 -1.71
C ALA A 209 -15.72 -0.63 -2.89
N PHE A 210 -16.89 -1.30 -2.79
CA PHE A 210 -17.93 -1.19 -3.81
C PHE A 210 -18.53 0.21 -3.92
N VAL A 211 -18.70 0.94 -2.80
CA VAL A 211 -19.12 2.34 -2.83
C VAL A 211 -18.12 3.17 -3.63
N ILE A 212 -16.83 3.01 -3.35
CA ILE A 212 -15.77 3.73 -4.07
C ILE A 212 -15.82 3.39 -5.57
N LEU A 213 -15.92 2.11 -5.94
CA LEU A 213 -16.01 1.70 -7.35
C LEU A 213 -17.28 2.21 -8.07
N CYS A 214 -18.33 2.53 -7.31
CA CYS A 214 -19.54 3.18 -7.81
C CYS A 214 -19.40 4.71 -7.91
N GLY A 215 -18.22 5.29 -7.63
CA GLY A 215 -17.98 6.73 -7.67
C GLY A 215 -18.41 7.47 -6.40
N GLY A 216 -18.74 6.74 -5.32
CA GLY A 216 -19.00 7.34 -4.01
C GLY A 216 -17.71 7.66 -3.28
N THR A 217 -17.75 8.65 -2.38
CA THR A 217 -16.71 8.86 -1.38
C THR A 217 -17.14 8.24 -0.07
N ILE A 218 -16.22 7.58 0.64
CA ILE A 218 -16.47 7.18 2.01
C ILE A 218 -16.46 8.46 2.84
N LYS A 219 -17.62 8.88 3.34
CA LYS A 219 -17.68 9.89 4.38
C LYS A 219 -17.21 9.21 5.66
N GLU A 220 -16.04 9.58 6.16
CA GLU A 220 -15.71 9.29 7.56
C GLU A 220 -16.76 10.05 8.40
N ASP A 221 -17.60 9.32 9.12
CA ASP A 221 -18.61 9.93 10.01
C ASP A 221 -17.92 10.86 11.01
N PRO A 222 -18.20 12.18 11.00
CA PRO A 222 -17.79 13.07 12.07
C PRO A 222 -18.85 12.97 13.18
N SER A 223 -18.93 11.83 13.86
CA SER A 223 -19.82 11.68 15.02
C SER A 223 -19.06 11.64 16.35
N THR A 224 -18.11 12.56 16.50
CA THR A 224 -17.69 13.07 17.80
C THR A 224 -17.42 14.57 17.67
N LEU A 225 -18.16 15.32 18.49
CA LEU A 225 -17.96 16.73 18.88
C LEU A 225 -18.82 17.79 18.16
N GLU A 226 -19.87 18.15 18.91
CA GLU A 226 -20.38 19.50 19.16
C GLU A 226 -21.60 19.99 18.35
N SER A 227 -22.72 19.93 19.06
CA SER A 227 -23.77 20.93 19.12
C SER A 227 -23.33 22.35 18.80
N ASP A 228 -24.01 23.03 17.86
CA ASP A 228 -24.44 24.41 18.08
C ASP A 228 -25.54 24.88 17.11
N PHE A 229 -26.61 25.37 17.73
CA PHE A 229 -27.62 26.36 17.33
C PHE A 229 -28.10 26.56 15.86
N PRO A 230 -29.43 26.61 15.62
CA PRO A 230 -30.01 26.93 14.32
C PRO A 230 -30.18 28.45 14.16
N GLY A 231 -29.38 29.06 13.28
CA GLY A 231 -29.59 30.46 12.90
C GLY A 231 -28.45 31.04 12.06
N VAL A 232 -28.52 30.86 10.74
CA VAL A 232 -28.15 31.83 9.69
C VAL A 232 -28.22 31.09 8.34
N SER A 233 -29.15 31.55 7.51
CA SER A 233 -29.35 31.10 6.14
C SER A 233 -28.11 31.41 5.29
N SER A 234 -27.27 30.40 5.04
CA SER A 234 -26.39 30.37 3.88
C SER A 234 -26.80 29.16 3.03
N LYS A 235 -27.24 29.45 1.80
CA LYS A 235 -27.61 28.44 0.81
C LYS A 235 -26.46 27.43 0.69
N PRO A 236 -26.69 26.10 0.81
CA PRO A 236 -25.68 25.14 0.41
C PRO A 236 -25.55 25.24 -1.10
N GLN A 237 -24.49 25.90 -1.53
CA GLN A 237 -24.04 25.95 -2.90
C GLN A 237 -23.72 24.50 -3.29
N GLN A 238 -24.65 23.92 -4.06
CA GLN A 238 -24.49 22.62 -4.68
C GLN A 238 -23.19 22.61 -5.50
N THR A 239 -22.13 22.02 -4.95
CA THR A 239 -21.06 21.48 -5.78
C THR A 239 -21.61 20.21 -6.42
N LYS A 240 -22.28 20.38 -7.57
CA LYS A 240 -22.52 19.30 -8.53
C LYS A 240 -21.18 18.81 -9.06
N SER A 241 -20.48 17.97 -8.29
CA SER A 241 -19.44 17.12 -8.85
C SER A 241 -20.15 15.86 -9.32
N GLY A 242 -20.39 15.76 -10.63
CA GLY A 242 -21.01 14.57 -11.22
C GLY A 242 -20.12 13.36 -10.93
N SER A 243 -20.54 12.49 -10.00
CA SER A 243 -19.87 11.23 -9.73
C SER A 243 -20.10 10.29 -10.91
N THR A 244 -19.28 10.40 -11.95
CA THR A 244 -19.20 9.37 -12.98
C THR A 244 -18.74 8.09 -12.28
N SER A 245 -19.59 7.07 -12.25
CA SER A 245 -19.23 5.79 -11.67
C SER A 245 -17.96 5.27 -12.32
N ILE A 246 -17.03 4.76 -11.51
CA ILE A 246 -15.77 4.21 -12.02
C ILE A 246 -16.04 2.91 -12.79
N LEU A 247 -17.04 2.14 -12.38
CA LEU A 247 -17.54 0.98 -13.13
C LEU A 247 -18.74 1.34 -14.02
N ASP A 248 -18.89 0.60 -15.13
CA ASP A 248 -20.03 0.71 -16.03
C ASP A 248 -21.30 0.12 -15.44
N LYS A 249 -22.45 0.67 -15.85
CA LYS A 249 -23.80 0.25 -15.42
C LYS A 249 -24.00 -1.27 -15.51
N TYR A 250 -23.48 -1.89 -16.56
CA TYR A 250 -23.54 -3.34 -16.75
C TYR A 250 -22.81 -4.09 -15.63
N THR A 251 -21.55 -3.77 -15.35
CA THR A 251 -20.77 -4.42 -14.28
C THR A 251 -21.42 -4.21 -12.91
N VAL A 252 -21.94 -3.02 -12.64
CA VAL A 252 -22.65 -2.72 -11.40
C VAL A 252 -23.91 -3.59 -11.25
N GLN A 253 -24.74 -3.68 -12.29
CA GLN A 253 -25.99 -4.45 -12.24
C GLN A 253 -25.78 -5.96 -12.25
N ASP A 254 -24.88 -6.47 -13.09
CA ASP A 254 -24.68 -7.91 -13.29
C ASP A 254 -23.74 -8.54 -12.26
N LYS A 255 -22.82 -7.76 -11.68
CA LYS A 255 -21.83 -8.28 -10.72
C LYS A 255 -22.05 -7.79 -9.30
N ILE A 256 -22.22 -6.48 -9.07
CA ILE A 256 -22.34 -5.95 -7.70
C ILE A 256 -23.70 -6.30 -7.08
N VAL A 257 -24.81 -6.09 -7.80
CA VAL A 257 -26.15 -6.34 -7.24
C VAL A 257 -26.35 -7.80 -6.77
N PRO A 258 -25.94 -8.84 -7.51
CA PRO A 258 -26.02 -10.22 -7.02
C PRO A 258 -25.20 -10.47 -5.75
N LEU A 259 -24.01 -9.86 -5.63
CA LEU A 259 -23.17 -9.99 -4.44
C LEU A 259 -23.86 -9.40 -3.20
N LEU A 260 -24.52 -8.25 -3.34
CA LEU A 260 -25.28 -7.63 -2.25
C LEU A 260 -26.49 -8.47 -1.84
N LYS A 261 -27.20 -9.06 -2.82
CA LYS A 261 -28.35 -9.96 -2.54
C LYS A 261 -27.93 -11.25 -1.84
N ALA A 262 -26.69 -11.71 -2.05
CA ALA A 262 -26.15 -12.91 -1.42
C ALA A 262 -25.76 -12.71 0.06
N ILE A 263 -25.84 -11.48 0.61
CA ILE A 263 -25.54 -11.21 2.02
C ILE A 263 -26.59 -11.87 2.92
N LYS A 264 -26.17 -12.89 3.67
CA LYS A 264 -27.05 -13.63 4.60
C LYS A 264 -27.05 -13.09 6.03
N THR A 265 -26.07 -12.24 6.39
CA THR A 265 -25.93 -11.74 7.76
C THR A 265 -26.98 -10.66 8.05
N LYS A 266 -27.46 -10.65 9.30
CA LYS A 266 -28.40 -9.65 9.83
C LYS A 266 -27.72 -8.61 10.73
N GLU A 267 -26.39 -8.58 10.72
CA GLU A 267 -25.61 -7.61 11.48
C GLU A 267 -25.92 -6.17 11.01
N PRO A 268 -26.37 -5.27 11.90
CA PRO A 268 -26.80 -3.92 11.53
C PRO A 268 -25.74 -3.14 10.75
N ALA A 269 -24.47 -3.23 11.16
CA ALA A 269 -23.37 -2.53 10.50
C ALA A 269 -23.20 -2.98 9.04
N VAL A 270 -23.30 -4.28 8.78
CA VAL A 270 -23.19 -4.82 7.41
C VAL A 270 -24.41 -4.44 6.58
N MET A 271 -25.61 -4.49 7.17
CA MET A 271 -26.84 -4.08 6.48
C MET A 271 -26.82 -2.60 6.10
N MET A 272 -26.33 -1.73 6.99
CA MET A 272 -26.19 -0.29 6.72
C MET A 272 -25.15 -0.01 5.63
N ALA A 273 -24.01 -0.71 5.67
CA ALA A 273 -23.00 -0.60 4.62
C ALA A 273 -23.55 -1.09 3.26
N ALA A 274 -24.29 -2.19 3.23
CA ALA A 274 -24.90 -2.72 2.01
C ALA A 274 -25.98 -1.77 1.45
N LEU A 275 -26.80 -1.19 2.33
CA LEU A 275 -27.77 -0.16 1.96
C LEU A 275 -27.07 1.05 1.33
N ASN A 276 -25.90 1.44 1.85
CA ASN A 276 -25.12 2.53 1.26
C ASN A 276 -24.68 2.21 -0.18
N VAL A 277 -24.22 0.98 -0.44
CA VAL A 277 -23.91 0.54 -1.81
C VAL A 277 -25.16 0.60 -2.70
N PHE A 278 -26.31 0.08 -2.24
CA PHE A 278 -27.55 0.13 -3.01
C PHE A 278 -27.99 1.54 -3.39
N ARG A 279 -27.78 2.54 -2.51
CA ARG A 279 -28.07 3.94 -2.83
C ARG A 279 -27.24 4.45 -4.00
N HIS A 280 -25.94 4.16 -4.01
CA HIS A 280 -25.05 4.54 -5.12
C HIS A 280 -25.39 3.78 -6.41
N VAL A 281 -25.68 2.48 -6.32
CA VAL A 281 -26.14 1.69 -7.47
C VAL A 281 -27.44 2.25 -8.07
N GLY A 282 -28.38 2.67 -7.22
CA GLY A 282 -29.64 3.28 -7.64
C GLY A 282 -29.44 4.59 -8.42
N GLN A 283 -28.48 5.42 -8.00
CA GLN A 283 -28.11 6.64 -8.71
C GLN A 283 -27.54 6.33 -10.10
N ILE A 284 -26.70 5.30 -10.23
CA ILE A 284 -26.11 4.88 -11.51
C ILE A 284 -27.15 4.25 -12.44
N ALA A 285 -28.10 3.50 -11.88
CA ALA A 285 -29.11 2.80 -12.67
C ALA A 285 -30.27 3.70 -13.12
N GLY A 286 -30.58 4.75 -12.35
CA GLY A 286 -31.66 5.71 -12.61
C GLY A 286 -31.34 6.81 -13.63
N HIS A 287 -30.07 6.96 -14.00
CA HIS A 287 -29.62 7.69 -15.18
C HIS A 287 -29.41 6.73 -16.37
#